data_AF-A0A060C872-F1
#
_entry.id   AF-A0A060C872-F1
#
_cell.length_a   1.000
_cell.length_b   1.000
_cell.length_c   1.000
_cell.angle_alpha   90.00
_cell.angle_beta   90.00
_cell.angle_gamma   90.00
#
_symmetry.space_group_name_H-M   'P 1'
#
loop_
_entity.id
_entity.type
_entity.pdbx_description
1 polymer ?
#
loop_
_entity_poly.entity_id
_entity_poly.type
_entity_poly.pdbx_seq_one_letter_code
_entity_poly.pdbx_strand_id
1 'polypeptide(L)'
;MNQPVLTIPDARARTSLNLRLLQAAGPIVRLAELPRRTRILGWLGPLLITVVAALLRFPGLDHPHAIVFDETYYVKDAFTLDRFGFATQWQPDDEDNVNQYFIQGDYHEMTDEAS
;
A
#
# COMPACT_ATOMS: atom_id res chain seq x y z
N MET A 1 15.80 -68.56 -4.79
CA MET A 1 16.76 -67.45 -4.66
C MET A 1 16.27 -66.33 -5.56
N ASN A 2 15.57 -65.35 -5.00
CA ASN A 2 15.08 -64.17 -5.74
C ASN A 2 16.06 -63.02 -5.49
N GLN A 3 16.75 -62.56 -6.52
CA GLN A 3 17.56 -61.35 -6.41
C GLN A 3 16.65 -60.13 -6.62
N PRO A 4 16.68 -59.09 -5.76
CA PRO A 4 15.96 -57.85 -6.04
C PRO A 4 16.69 -57.10 -7.16
N VAL A 5 16.01 -56.91 -8.30
CA VAL A 5 16.47 -56.02 -9.36
C VAL A 5 16.48 -54.59 -8.83
N LEU A 6 17.66 -53.98 -8.74
CA LEU A 6 17.83 -52.56 -8.47
C LEU A 6 17.22 -51.80 -9.66
N THR A 7 15.98 -51.36 -9.52
CA THR A 7 15.30 -50.57 -10.56
C THR A 7 15.90 -49.17 -10.52
N ILE A 8 16.88 -48.92 -11.40
CA ILE A 8 17.45 -47.58 -11.58
C ILE A 8 16.36 -46.73 -12.26
N PRO A 9 15.89 -45.63 -11.65
CA PRO A 9 14.87 -44.81 -12.25
C PRO A 9 15.38 -44.23 -13.59
N ASP A 10 14.60 -44.44 -14.65
CA ASP A 10 14.92 -44.01 -16.01
C ASP A 10 15.22 -42.51 -16.05
N ALA A 11 16.31 -42.13 -16.73
CA ALA A 11 16.70 -40.73 -16.91
C ALA A 11 15.60 -39.85 -17.57
N ARG A 12 14.58 -40.46 -18.21
CA ARG A 12 13.41 -39.75 -18.74
C ARG A 12 12.51 -39.12 -17.67
N ALA A 13 12.55 -39.61 -16.43
CA ALA A 13 11.76 -39.02 -15.34
C ALA A 13 12.24 -37.61 -14.98
N ARG A 14 13.44 -37.20 -15.42
CA ARG A 14 14.02 -35.87 -15.15
C ARG A 14 13.55 -34.79 -16.12
N THR A 15 12.88 -35.15 -17.23
CA THR A 15 12.54 -34.21 -18.30
C THR A 15 11.29 -33.36 -18.00
N SER A 16 10.47 -33.72 -17.01
CA SER A 16 9.17 -33.06 -16.75
C SER A 16 9.21 -31.91 -15.73
N LEU A 17 10.29 -31.76 -14.96
CA LEU A 17 10.39 -30.74 -13.89
C LEU A 17 10.45 -29.31 -14.43
N ASN A 18 11.12 -29.12 -15.57
CA ASN A 18 11.29 -27.79 -16.16
C ASN A 18 10.00 -27.26 -16.82
N LEU A 19 9.13 -28.15 -17.29
CA LEU A 19 7.88 -27.75 -17.96
C LEU A 19 6.83 -27.20 -16.98
N ARG A 20 6.85 -27.69 -15.73
CA ARG A 20 5.91 -27.26 -14.69
C ARG A 20 6.28 -25.93 -14.05
N LEU A 21 7.58 -25.60 -13.99
CA LEU A 21 8.04 -24.30 -13.49
C LEU A 21 7.73 -23.16 -14.47
N LEU A 22 7.75 -23.43 -15.78
CA LEU A 22 7.30 -22.49 -16.81
C LEU A 22 5.77 -22.26 -16.78
N GLN A 23 4.98 -23.23 -16.29
CA GLN A 23 3.55 -23.04 -16.06
C GLN A 23 3.26 -22.30 -14.74
N ALA A 24 4.16 -22.39 -13.75
CA ALA A 24 4.10 -21.66 -12.48
C ALA A 24 4.66 -20.23 -12.57
N ALA A 25 5.26 -19.87 -13.71
CA ALA A 25 5.64 -18.52 -14.04
C ALA A 25 4.36 -17.67 -14.14
N GLY A 26 4.04 -16.97 -13.04
CA GLY A 26 2.78 -16.24 -12.86
C GLY A 26 2.54 -15.14 -13.91
N PRO A 27 1.44 -14.38 -13.76
CA PRO A 27 0.97 -13.41 -14.76
C PRO A 27 2.04 -12.42 -15.24
N ILE A 28 3.04 -12.12 -14.39
CA ILE A 28 4.17 -11.23 -14.67
C ILE A 28 5.06 -11.75 -15.82
N VAL A 29 5.33 -13.06 -15.90
CA VAL A 29 6.16 -13.63 -16.98
C VAL A 29 5.42 -13.60 -18.31
N ARG A 30 4.10 -13.81 -18.30
CA ARG A 30 3.26 -13.75 -19.51
C ARG A 30 3.12 -12.35 -20.09
N LEU A 31 3.22 -11.30 -19.26
CA LEU A 31 3.21 -9.90 -19.74
C LEU A 31 4.48 -9.55 -20.52
N ALA A 32 5.62 -10.18 -20.22
CA ALA A 32 6.89 -9.89 -20.89
C ALA A 32 6.92 -10.39 -22.35
N GLU A 33 6.18 -11.46 -22.63
CA GLU A 33 6.06 -12.11 -23.94
C GLU A 33 5.04 -11.43 -24.88
N LEU A 34 4.25 -10.48 -24.37
CA LEU A 34 3.27 -9.77 -25.17
C LEU A 34 3.94 -8.81 -26.17
N PRO A 35 3.33 -8.60 -27.36
CA PRO A 35 3.80 -7.59 -28.31
C PRO A 35 4.00 -6.23 -27.62
N ARG A 36 5.08 -5.52 -27.97
CA ARG A 36 5.44 -4.23 -27.34
C ARG A 36 4.27 -3.26 -27.25
N ARG A 37 3.38 -3.24 -28.26
CA ARG A 37 2.17 -2.41 -28.30
C ARG A 37 1.19 -2.77 -27.18
N THR A 38 0.95 -4.05 -26.93
CA THR A 38 0.04 -4.53 -25.87
C THR A 38 0.57 -4.20 -24.49
N ARG A 39 1.90 -4.30 -24.26
CA ARG A 39 2.53 -3.90 -22.99
C ARG A 39 2.40 -2.41 -22.73
N ILE A 40 2.64 -1.58 -23.75
CA ILE A 40 2.52 -0.12 -23.64
C ILE A 40 1.06 0.26 -23.37
N LEU A 41 0.12 -0.25 -24.17
CA LEU A 41 -1.31 0.07 -24.01
C LEU A 41 -1.88 -0.44 -22.68
N GLY A 42 -1.43 -1.61 -22.22
CA GLY A 42 -1.84 -2.19 -20.93
C GLY A 42 -1.44 -1.34 -19.71
N TRP A 43 -0.34 -0.60 -19.80
CA TRP A 43 0.07 0.36 -18.75
C TRP A 43 -0.47 1.77 -18.98
N LEU A 44 -0.55 2.21 -20.24
CA LEU A 44 -0.97 3.56 -20.59
C LEU A 44 -2.44 3.81 -20.23
N GLY A 45 -3.31 2.81 -20.37
CA GLY A 45 -4.73 2.93 -20.03
C GLY A 45 -4.96 3.27 -18.54
N PRO A 46 -4.52 2.43 -17.59
CA PRO A 46 -4.62 2.73 -16.17
C PRO A 46 -3.94 4.04 -15.79
N LEU A 47 -2.75 4.32 -16.31
CA LEU A 47 -2.01 5.54 -15.98
C LEU A 47 -2.77 6.79 -16.41
N LEU A 48 -3.36 6.78 -17.62
CA LEU A 48 -4.19 7.87 -18.10
C LEU A 48 -5.41 8.09 -17.20
N ILE A 49 -6.11 7.02 -16.81
CA ILE A 49 -7.26 7.11 -15.92
C ILE A 49 -6.84 7.67 -14.56
N THR A 50 -5.71 7.22 -14.00
CA THR A 50 -5.17 7.74 -12.74
C THR A 50 -4.87 9.24 -12.84
N VAL A 51 -4.25 9.70 -13.93
CA VAL A 51 -3.96 11.13 -14.13
C VAL A 51 -5.25 11.94 -14.24
N VAL A 52 -6.25 11.45 -14.96
CA VAL A 52 -7.55 12.14 -15.05
C VAL A 52 -8.24 12.20 -13.69
N ALA A 53 -8.29 11.08 -12.96
CA ALA A 53 -8.85 11.04 -11.61
C ALA A 53 -8.13 11.99 -10.65
N ALA A 54 -6.80 12.02 -10.70
CA ALA A 54 -5.96 12.94 -9.96
C ALA A 54 -6.32 14.41 -10.26
N LEU A 55 -6.38 14.80 -11.54
CA LEU A 55 -6.73 16.16 -11.93
C LEU A 55 -8.13 16.59 -11.48
N LEU A 56 -9.07 15.65 -11.38
CA LEU A 56 -10.42 15.92 -10.88
C LEU A 56 -10.51 15.92 -9.35
N ARG A 57 -9.63 15.18 -8.67
CA ARG A 57 -9.72 14.93 -7.22
C ARG A 57 -8.77 15.80 -6.39
N PHE A 58 -7.65 16.23 -6.96
CA PHE A 58 -6.67 17.05 -6.26
C PHE A 58 -7.07 18.53 -6.08
N PRO A 59 -7.81 19.20 -6.99
CA PRO A 59 -8.25 20.57 -6.75
C PRO A 59 -9.16 20.67 -5.53
N GLY A 60 -8.88 21.63 -4.63
CA GLY A 60 -9.69 21.88 -3.42
C GLY A 60 -9.37 20.98 -2.23
N LEU A 61 -8.27 20.21 -2.26
CA LEU A 61 -7.76 19.48 -1.09
C LEU A 61 -7.37 20.38 0.09
N ASP A 62 -7.14 21.67 -0.17
CA ASP A 62 -6.77 22.68 0.82
C ASP A 62 -7.98 23.35 1.48
N HIS A 63 -9.21 23.09 1.02
CA HIS A 63 -10.42 23.70 1.54
C HIS A 63 -11.44 22.63 1.99
N PRO A 64 -11.19 21.91 3.09
CA PRO A 64 -12.16 20.99 3.65
C PRO A 64 -13.41 21.78 4.10
N HIS A 65 -14.51 21.65 3.36
CA HIS A 65 -15.77 22.35 3.67
C HIS A 65 -16.45 21.83 4.95
N ALA A 66 -16.03 20.66 5.44
CA ALA A 66 -16.40 20.11 6.73
C ALA A 66 -15.33 19.09 7.17
N ILE A 67 -14.82 19.23 8.38
CA ILE A 67 -14.06 18.18 9.09
C ILE A 67 -15.11 17.28 9.72
N VAL A 68 -15.34 16.09 9.16
CA VAL A 68 -16.37 15.17 9.66
C VAL A 68 -15.76 14.35 10.80
N PHE A 69 -15.79 14.92 12.00
CA PHE A 69 -15.88 14.33 13.34
C PHE A 69 -15.10 13.05 13.78
N ASP A 70 -14.34 12.33 12.95
CA ASP A 70 -13.35 11.33 13.39
C ASP A 70 -11.91 11.64 12.93
N GLU A 71 -11.76 12.51 11.93
CA GLU A 71 -10.48 12.84 11.29
C GLU A 71 -9.51 13.62 12.19
N THR A 72 -9.96 14.16 13.33
CA THR A 72 -9.09 14.94 14.23
C THR A 72 -8.24 14.05 15.13
N TYR A 73 -8.68 12.82 15.44
CA TYR A 73 -7.89 11.89 16.24
C TYR A 73 -6.79 11.22 15.43
N TYR A 74 -7.09 10.74 14.22
CA TYR A 74 -6.09 10.05 13.39
C TYR A 74 -4.96 10.96 12.93
N VAL A 75 -5.26 12.23 12.67
CA VAL A 75 -4.23 13.19 12.23
C VAL A 75 -3.31 13.58 13.39
N LYS A 76 -3.85 13.72 14.60
CA LYS A 76 -3.09 14.00 15.82
C LYS A 76 -2.17 12.81 16.20
N ASP A 77 -2.67 11.59 16.11
CA ASP A 77 -1.87 10.38 16.37
C ASP A 77 -0.77 10.18 15.33
N ALA A 78 -1.06 10.42 14.04
CA ALA A 78 -0.04 10.34 13.00
C ALA A 78 1.04 11.42 13.13
N PHE A 79 0.66 12.64 13.52
CA PHE A 79 1.58 13.75 13.75
C PHE A 79 2.52 13.47 14.94
N THR A 80 1.96 12.98 16.05
CA THR A 80 2.75 12.61 17.24
C THR A 80 3.64 11.40 16.97
N LEU A 81 3.18 10.43 16.18
CA LEU A 81 3.99 9.29 15.73
C LEU A 81 5.19 9.74 14.87
N ASP A 82 5.01 10.70 13.95
CA ASP A 82 6.10 11.29 13.16
C ASP A 82 7.08 12.09 14.05
N ARG A 83 6.56 12.81 15.05
CA ARG A 83 7.35 13.71 15.91
C ARG A 83 8.11 13.00 17.03
N PHE A 84 7.49 12.01 17.68
CA PHE A 84 7.97 11.37 18.91
C PHE A 84 8.18 9.85 18.77
N GLY A 85 7.66 9.23 17.71
CA GLY A 85 7.73 7.78 17.51
C GLY A 85 6.67 6.98 18.30
N PHE A 86 5.75 7.66 18.99
CA PHE A 86 4.60 7.08 19.67
C PHE A 86 3.43 8.07 19.69
N ALA A 87 2.20 7.57 19.86
CA ALA A 87 1.01 8.41 19.98
C ALA A 87 0.99 9.09 21.35
N THR A 88 0.83 10.41 21.40
CA THR A 88 0.78 11.18 22.64
C THR A 88 -0.63 11.70 22.95
N GLN A 89 -0.91 11.94 24.23
CA GLN A 89 -2.18 12.52 24.64
C GLN A 89 -2.23 14.02 24.34
N TRP A 90 -3.41 14.49 23.95
CA TRP A 90 -3.70 15.91 23.76
C TRP A 90 -4.63 16.36 24.88
N GLN A 91 -4.24 17.38 25.62
CA GLN A 91 -5.03 17.95 26.72
C GLN A 91 -5.62 19.29 26.24
N PRO A 92 -6.89 19.33 25.79
CA PRO A 92 -7.50 20.56 25.32
C PRO A 92 -7.76 21.54 26.45
N ASP A 93 -7.51 22.82 26.21
CA ASP A 93 -7.87 23.89 27.15
C ASP A 93 -9.38 24.18 27.14
N ASP A 94 -10.07 23.82 26.04
CA ASP A 94 -11.52 23.98 25.85
C ASP A 94 -12.12 22.72 25.20
N GLU A 95 -12.95 21.98 25.95
CA GLU A 95 -13.62 20.76 25.47
C GLU A 95 -14.55 21.03 24.28
N ASP A 96 -15.10 22.24 24.17
CA ASP A 96 -16.00 22.61 23.07
C ASP A 96 -15.23 22.94 21.77
N ASN A 97 -13.90 23.10 21.84
CA ASN A 97 -13.10 23.64 20.74
C ASN A 97 -11.67 23.07 20.60
N VAL A 98 -11.53 21.78 20.93
CA VAL A 98 -10.32 20.92 20.95
C VAL A 98 -9.39 20.98 19.71
N ASN A 99 -9.84 21.54 18.59
CA ASN A 99 -9.13 21.42 17.30
C ASN A 99 -8.76 22.76 16.65
N GLN A 100 -9.19 23.89 17.22
CA GLN A 100 -8.94 25.20 16.60
C GLN A 100 -7.47 25.54 16.53
N TYR A 101 -6.70 25.24 17.58
CA TYR A 101 -5.27 25.50 17.63
C TYR A 101 -4.50 24.61 16.65
N PHE A 102 -4.86 23.31 16.57
CA PHE A 102 -4.24 22.37 15.65
C PHE A 102 -4.39 22.79 14.18
N ILE A 103 -5.57 23.25 13.77
CA ILE A 103 -5.84 23.74 12.40
C ILE A 103 -5.02 25.00 12.09
N GLN A 104 -4.69 25.80 13.11
CA GLN A 104 -3.88 27.02 12.99
C GLN A 104 -2.37 26.73 13.05
N GLY A 105 -1.96 25.47 13.24
CA GLY A 105 -0.56 25.07 13.39
C GLY A 105 0.02 25.36 14.79
N ASP A 106 -0.84 25.57 15.78
CA ASP A 106 -0.47 25.70 17.18
C ASP A 106 -0.69 24.36 17.90
N TYR A 107 0.35 23.88 18.57
CA TYR A 107 0.43 22.54 19.16
C TYR A 107 0.66 22.57 20.67
N HIS A 108 0.37 23.68 21.35
CA HIS A 108 0.62 23.81 22.80
C HIS A 108 -0.18 22.81 23.66
N GLU A 109 -1.31 22.31 23.15
CA GLU A 109 -2.12 21.28 23.80
C GLU A 109 -1.53 19.86 23.69
N MET A 110 -0.44 19.69 22.94
CA MET A 110 0.24 18.41 22.75
C MET A 110 1.16 18.12 23.94
N THR A 111 1.01 16.94 24.55
CA THR A 111 1.87 16.50 25.66
C THR A 111 2.95 15.54 25.16
N ASP A 112 3.99 15.34 25.99
CA ASP A 112 5.03 14.34 25.77
C ASP A 112 4.69 12.98 26.43
N GLU A 113 3.48 12.85 26.98
CA GLU A 113 3.01 11.64 27.65
C GLU A 113 2.36 10.69 26.64
N ALA A 114 2.73 9.42 26.72
CA ALA A 114 2.16 8.39 25.84
C ALA A 114 0.67 8.19 26.14
N SER A 115 -0.11 7.99 25.07
CA SER A 115 -1.54 7.69 25.14
C SER A 115 -1.86 6.29 25.64
#